data_AF-A0A8S3GFT5-F1
#
_entry.id   AF-A0A8S3GFT5-F1
#
_cell.length_a   1.000
_cell.length_b   1.000
_cell.length_c   1.000
_cell.angle_alpha   90.00
_cell.angle_beta   90.00
_cell.angle_gamma   90.00
#
_symmetry.space_group_name_H-M   'P 1'
#
loop_
_entity.id
_entity.type
_entity.pdbx_description
1 polymer ?
#
loop_
_entity_poly.entity_id
_entity_poly.type
_entity_poly.pdbx_seq_one_letter_code
_entity_poly.pdbx_strand_id
1 'polypeptide(L)'
;FNCTLPSNVSIDKIFSVIATGHYAKERGFNDEIRALIDKLVPATRRLWQLTKVKMLPTPAKFHYVFNLRDLSRIWQGMINTIPQAINNEKTLVCLWKHECSRVICDRFVVEDDVAWFEKAFRRMAEEELGPNLGAYMQ
;
A
#
# COMPACT_ATOMS: atom_id res chain seq x y z
N PHE A 1 -12.32 -10.94 -24.93
CA PHE A 1 -12.85 -10.11 -23.83
C PHE A 1 -11.80 -9.10 -23.44
N ASN A 2 -12.10 -7.80 -23.58
CA ASN A 2 -11.25 -6.74 -23.04
C ASN A 2 -11.74 -6.43 -21.63
N CYS A 3 -10.97 -6.81 -20.60
CA CYS A 3 -11.30 -6.50 -19.21
C CYS A 3 -10.53 -5.24 -18.82
N THR A 4 -11.23 -4.11 -18.79
CA THR A 4 -10.66 -2.82 -18.40
C THR A 4 -10.47 -2.74 -16.89
N LEU A 5 -9.62 -1.82 -16.43
CA LEU A 5 -9.42 -1.62 -15.00
C LEU A 5 -10.73 -1.14 -14.35
N PRO A 6 -11.10 -1.70 -13.18
CA PRO A 6 -12.26 -1.25 -12.44
C PRO A 6 -12.08 0.19 -11.94
N SER A 7 -13.20 0.85 -11.62
CA SER A 7 -13.17 2.22 -11.09
C SER A 7 -12.42 2.31 -9.76
N ASN A 8 -11.90 3.49 -9.43
CA ASN A 8 -11.23 3.74 -8.14
C ASN A 8 -12.13 3.37 -6.95
N VAL A 9 -13.41 3.71 -7.03
CA VAL A 9 -14.41 3.40 -6.00
C VAL A 9 -14.58 1.89 -5.83
N SER A 10 -14.59 1.15 -6.95
CA SER A 10 -14.68 -0.32 -6.92
C SER A 10 -13.42 -0.95 -6.32
N ILE A 11 -12.23 -0.46 -6.70
CA ILE A 11 -10.95 -0.92 -6.14
C ILE A 11 -10.93 -0.69 -4.63
N ASP A 12 -11.23 0.53 -4.18
CA ASP A 12 -11.28 0.87 -2.76
C ASP A 12 -12.30 -0.01 -2.04
N LYS A 13 -13.50 -0.20 -2.59
CA LYS A 13 -14.53 -1.05 -1.97
C LYS A 13 -14.06 -2.50 -1.80
N ILE A 14 -13.43 -3.10 -2.81
CA ILE A 14 -12.95 -4.49 -2.75
C ILE A 14 -11.91 -4.63 -1.64
N PHE A 15 -10.88 -3.77 -1.65
CA PHE A 15 -9.79 -3.86 -0.68
C PHE A 15 -10.21 -3.42 0.73
N SER A 16 -11.13 -2.48 0.87
CA SER A 16 -11.74 -2.13 2.17
C SER A 16 -12.49 -3.29 2.79
N VAL A 17 -13.24 -4.07 2.01
CA VAL A 17 -13.95 -5.26 2.55
C VAL A 17 -12.95 -6.32 3.03
N ILE A 18 -11.89 -6.55 2.27
CA ILE A 18 -10.82 -7.50 2.64
C ILE A 18 -10.10 -7.02 3.91
N ALA A 19 -9.71 -5.76 3.95
CA ALA A 19 -8.95 -5.17 5.04
C ALA A 19 -9.77 -5.13 6.33
N THR A 20 -10.97 -4.55 6.29
CA THR A 20 -11.83 -4.44 7.49
C THR A 20 -12.30 -5.79 8.01
N GLY A 21 -12.48 -6.79 7.13
CA GLY A 21 -12.77 -8.16 7.54
C GLY A 21 -11.62 -8.85 8.28
N HIS A 22 -10.37 -8.57 7.90
CA HIS A 22 -9.20 -9.09 8.62
C HIS A 22 -8.94 -8.34 9.92
N TYR A 23 -8.95 -7.01 9.87
CA TYR A 23 -8.65 -6.12 11.01
C TYR A 23 -9.87 -5.87 11.90
N ALA A 24 -10.82 -6.80 11.93
CA ALA A 24 -12.08 -6.65 12.65
C ALA A 24 -11.88 -6.71 14.17
N LYS A 25 -12.78 -6.08 14.93
CA LYS A 25 -12.72 -6.07 16.41
C LYS A 25 -12.87 -7.48 16.98
N GLU A 26 -13.69 -8.31 16.32
CA GLU A 26 -13.94 -9.71 16.64
C GLU A 26 -12.68 -10.58 16.51
N ARG A 27 -11.70 -10.11 15.73
CA ARG A 27 -10.38 -10.75 15.60
C ARG A 27 -9.36 -10.23 16.61
N GLY A 28 -9.71 -9.25 17.46
CA GLY A 28 -8.85 -8.74 18.52
C GLY A 28 -8.03 -7.49 18.16
N PHE A 29 -8.33 -6.83 17.03
CA PHE A 29 -7.70 -5.56 16.67
C PHE A 29 -8.37 -4.39 17.37
N ASN A 30 -7.57 -3.41 17.82
CA ASN A 30 -8.07 -2.22 18.51
C ASN A 30 -8.64 -1.18 17.53
N ASP A 31 -9.33 -0.17 18.05
CA ASP A 31 -10.04 0.83 17.23
C ASP A 31 -9.08 1.79 16.50
N GLU A 32 -7.89 2.04 17.05
CA GLU A 32 -6.84 2.86 16.42
C GLU A 32 -6.33 2.22 15.13
N ILE A 33 -5.98 0.93 15.19
CA ILE A 33 -5.56 0.12 14.04
C ILE A 33 -6.65 0.09 12.96
N ARG A 34 -7.91 -0.07 13.38
CA ARG A 34 -9.06 -0.09 12.46
C ARG A 34 -9.22 1.23 11.73
N ALA A 35 -9.17 2.36 12.46
CA ALA A 35 -9.24 3.68 11.86
C ALA A 35 -8.07 3.96 10.90
N LEU A 36 -6.88 3.43 11.21
CA LEU A 36 -5.72 3.53 10.33
C LEU A 36 -5.90 2.70 9.05
N ILE A 37 -6.45 1.49 9.13
CA ILE A 37 -6.72 0.64 7.96
C ILE A 37 -7.65 1.31 6.95
N ASP A 38 -8.68 2.01 7.42
CA ASP A 38 -9.61 2.74 6.55
C ASP A 38 -8.90 3.81 5.70
N LYS A 39 -7.83 4.42 6.23
CA LYS A 39 -6.99 5.38 5.50
C LYS A 39 -5.99 4.69 4.58
N LEU A 40 -5.46 3.52 4.97
CA LEU A 40 -4.44 2.80 4.21
C LEU A 40 -4.95 2.24 2.88
N VAL A 41 -6.23 1.89 2.76
CA VAL A 41 -6.82 1.39 1.51
C VAL A 41 -6.72 2.40 0.36
N PRO A 42 -7.31 3.61 0.46
CA PRO A 42 -7.19 4.60 -0.60
C PRO A 42 -5.74 5.08 -0.78
N ALA A 43 -4.95 5.19 0.29
CA ALA A 43 -3.53 5.53 0.25
C ALA A 43 -2.72 4.55 -0.62
N THR A 44 -2.90 3.24 -0.41
CA THR A 44 -2.22 2.19 -1.18
C THR A 44 -2.60 2.25 -2.66
N ARG A 45 -3.89 2.45 -2.98
CA ARG A 45 -4.33 2.62 -4.37
C ARG A 45 -3.67 3.85 -5.01
N ARG A 46 -3.66 5.00 -4.32
CA ARG A 46 -3.07 6.25 -4.85
C ARG A 46 -1.58 6.07 -5.14
N LEU A 47 -0.83 5.47 -4.22
CA LEU A 47 0.60 5.17 -4.40
C LEU A 47 0.86 4.28 -5.62
N TRP A 48 0.07 3.22 -5.77
CA TRP A 48 0.16 2.32 -6.92
C TRP A 48 -0.16 3.04 -8.24
N GLN A 49 -1.18 3.90 -8.26
CA GLN A 49 -1.54 4.69 -9.45
C GLN A 49 -0.43 5.68 -9.83
N LEU A 50 0.13 6.40 -8.86
CA LEU A 50 1.26 7.31 -9.08
C LEU A 50 2.46 6.56 -9.67
N THR A 51 2.78 5.40 -9.10
CA THR A 51 3.87 4.55 -9.60
C THR A 51 3.61 4.14 -11.04
N LYS A 52 2.41 3.64 -11.33
CA LYS A 52 2.04 3.19 -12.69
C LYS A 52 2.15 4.31 -13.73
N VAL A 53 1.82 5.55 -13.37
CA VAL A 53 1.93 6.71 -14.27
C VAL A 53 3.39 7.12 -14.48
N LYS A 54 4.20 7.10 -13.42
CA LYS A 54 5.61 7.51 -13.50
C LYS A 54 6.51 6.46 -14.15
N MET A 55 6.31 5.20 -13.79
CA MET A 55 7.20 4.07 -14.09
C MET A 55 6.68 3.30 -15.31
N LEU A 56 6.74 3.94 -16.47
CA LEU A 56 6.31 3.33 -17.72
C LEU A 56 7.33 2.29 -18.22
N PRO A 57 6.85 1.17 -18.81
CA PRO A 57 7.75 0.18 -19.38
C PRO A 57 8.49 0.77 -20.59
N THR A 58 9.81 0.60 -20.60
CA THR A 58 10.68 0.94 -21.73
C THR A 58 11.46 -0.32 -22.13
N PRO A 59 12.13 -0.38 -23.30
CA PRO A 59 12.96 -1.54 -23.64
C PRO A 59 14.00 -1.90 -22.56
N ALA A 60 14.57 -0.90 -21.87
CA ALA A 60 15.48 -1.10 -20.75
C ALA A 60 14.78 -1.48 -19.42
N LYS A 61 13.49 -1.18 -19.27
CA LYS A 61 12.68 -1.37 -18.06
C LYS A 61 11.38 -2.13 -18.37
N PHE A 62 11.45 -3.19 -19.18
CA PHE A 62 10.26 -3.87 -19.70
C PHE A 62 9.41 -4.56 -18.61
N HIS A 63 10.02 -4.87 -17.46
CA HIS A 63 9.38 -5.49 -16.31
C HIS A 63 8.61 -4.48 -15.42
N TYR A 64 8.63 -3.18 -15.75
CA TYR A 64 7.88 -2.13 -15.05
C TYR A 64 6.39 -2.16 -15.46
N VAL A 65 5.76 -3.33 -15.37
CA VAL A 65 4.35 -3.53 -15.68
C VAL A 65 3.58 -3.64 -14.38
N PHE A 66 2.83 -2.58 -14.06
CA PHE A 66 2.00 -2.52 -12.86
C PHE A 66 0.52 -2.76 -13.19
N ASN A 67 -0.10 -3.72 -12.49
CA ASN A 67 -1.48 -4.13 -12.68
C ASN A 67 -2.17 -4.42 -11.33
N LEU A 68 -3.46 -4.78 -11.36
CA LEU A 68 -4.26 -4.95 -10.15
C LEU A 68 -3.73 -6.04 -9.19
N ARG A 69 -2.96 -7.02 -9.70
CA ARG A 69 -2.32 -8.07 -8.90
C ARG A 69 -1.35 -7.49 -7.87
N ASP A 70 -0.75 -6.33 -8.15
CA ASP A 70 0.18 -5.69 -7.23
C ASP A 70 -0.53 -5.29 -5.94
N LEU A 71 -1.71 -4.66 -6.07
CA LEU A 71 -2.55 -4.31 -4.91
C LEU A 71 -2.97 -5.57 -4.15
N SER A 72 -3.34 -6.66 -4.85
CA SER A 72 -3.64 -7.93 -4.20
C SER A 72 -2.46 -8.49 -3.41
N ARG A 73 -1.23 -8.40 -3.92
CA ARG A 73 -0.02 -8.88 -3.22
C ARG A 73 0.31 -8.05 -1.98
N ILE A 74 0.18 -6.72 -2.07
CA ILE A 74 0.37 -5.82 -0.92
C ILE A 74 -0.62 -6.19 0.18
N TRP A 75 -1.92 -6.26 -0.17
CA TRP A 75 -2.96 -6.59 0.81
C TRP A 75 -2.83 -8.02 1.35
N GLN A 76 -2.40 -8.97 0.53
CA GLN A 76 -2.12 -10.33 0.99
C GLN A 76 -1.01 -10.36 2.05
N GLY A 77 0.05 -9.56 1.89
CA GLY A 77 1.09 -9.41 2.91
C GLY A 77 0.54 -8.77 4.20
N MET A 78 -0.25 -7.70 4.05
CA MET A 78 -0.87 -7.00 5.18
C MET A 78 -1.81 -7.89 6.01
N ILE A 79 -2.59 -8.76 5.37
CA ILE A 79 -3.56 -9.63 6.06
C ILE A 79 -2.98 -10.98 6.51
N ASN A 80 -1.67 -11.20 6.34
CA ASN A 80 -0.99 -12.40 6.83
C ASN A 80 -0.42 -12.19 8.25
N THR A 81 -1.06 -11.33 9.03
CA THR A 81 -0.62 -10.95 10.37
C THR A 81 -1.64 -11.34 11.44
N ILE A 82 -1.22 -11.27 12.70
CA ILE A 82 -2.05 -11.58 13.87
C ILE A 82 -2.09 -10.36 14.79
N PRO A 83 -3.15 -10.18 15.60
CA PRO A 83 -3.29 -9.03 16.49
C PRO A 83 -2.14 -8.86 17.48
N GLN A 84 -1.51 -9.96 17.90
CA GLN A 84 -0.36 -9.94 18.80
C GLN A 84 0.86 -9.27 18.16
N ALA A 85 0.99 -9.36 16.83
CA ALA A 85 2.05 -8.71 16.08
C ALA A 85 1.72 -7.23 15.78
N ILE A 86 0.45 -6.91 15.50
CA ILE A 86 0.00 -5.55 15.18
C ILE A 86 -0.66 -4.92 16.40
N ASN A 87 0.17 -4.55 17.38
CA ASN A 87 -0.28 -4.00 18.65
C ASN A 87 -0.32 -2.46 18.71
N ASN A 88 0.23 -1.77 17.71
CA ASN A 88 0.24 -0.31 17.64
C ASN A 88 0.31 0.19 16.18
N GLU A 89 -0.08 1.45 15.97
CA GLU A 89 -0.11 2.08 14.64
C GLU A 89 1.26 2.09 13.95
N LYS A 90 2.34 2.32 14.70
CA LYS A 90 3.70 2.33 14.15
C LYS A 90 4.04 1.00 13.48
N THR A 91 3.78 -0.12 14.15
CA THR A 91 4.05 -1.46 13.60
C THR A 91 3.24 -1.69 12.32
N LEU A 92 1.99 -1.25 12.28
CA LEU A 92 1.16 -1.36 11.09
C LEU A 92 1.69 -0.51 9.93
N VAL A 93 2.10 0.74 10.19
CA VAL A 93 2.69 1.64 9.17
C VAL A 93 4.01 1.08 8.65
N CYS A 94 4.86 0.51 9.51
CA CYS A 94 6.10 -0.13 9.10
C CYS A 94 5.84 -1.36 8.21
N LEU A 95 4.87 -2.20 8.58
CA LEU A 95 4.46 -3.34 7.76
C LEU A 95 3.95 -2.87 6.38
N TRP A 96 3.13 -1.83 6.36
CA TRP A 96 2.61 -1.27 5.13
C TRP A 96 3.72 -0.75 4.21
N LYS A 97 4.68 0.02 4.76
CA LYS A 97 5.88 0.44 4.02
C LYS A 97 6.64 -0.74 3.46
N HIS A 98 6.84 -1.78 4.28
CA HIS A 98 7.54 -3.00 3.88
C HIS A 98 6.84 -3.69 2.71
N GLU A 99 5.55 -3.97 2.80
CA GLU A 99 4.82 -4.67 1.74
C GLU A 99 4.72 -3.85 0.46
N CYS A 100 4.53 -2.52 0.55
CA CYS A 100 4.58 -1.65 -0.61
C CYS A 100 5.97 -1.67 -1.29
N SER A 101 7.05 -1.62 -0.51
CA SER A 101 8.42 -1.65 -1.04
C SER A 101 8.71 -3.00 -1.69
N ARG A 102 8.40 -4.11 -1.01
CA ARG A 102 8.61 -5.45 -1.54
C ARG A 102 7.87 -5.72 -2.85
N VAL A 103 6.65 -5.22 -2.99
CA VAL A 103 5.85 -5.47 -4.21
C VAL A 103 6.24 -4.54 -5.36
N ILE A 104 6.64 -3.30 -5.05
CA ILE A 104 6.88 -2.24 -6.04
C ILE A 104 8.38 -1.95 -6.20
N CYS A 105 9.05 -1.53 -5.12
CA CYS A 105 10.47 -1.13 -5.14
C CYS A 105 11.42 -2.22 -5.58
N ASP A 106 11.18 -3.47 -5.20
CA ASP A 106 12.05 -4.60 -5.56
C ASP A 106 12.14 -4.82 -7.09
N ARG A 107 11.27 -4.18 -7.89
CA ARG A 107 11.33 -4.19 -9.35
C ARG A 107 12.27 -3.13 -9.92
N PHE A 108 12.65 -2.13 -9.14
CA PHE A 108 13.44 -1.01 -9.65
C PHE A 108 14.90 -1.41 -9.79
N VAL A 109 15.49 -1.04 -10.92
CA VAL A 109 16.90 -1.33 -11.24
C VAL A 109 17.80 -0.10 -11.15
N VAL A 110 17.23 1.08 -10.96
CA VAL A 110 17.95 2.36 -10.88
C VAL A 110 17.68 3.00 -9.52
N GLU A 111 18.73 3.50 -8.87
CA GLU A 111 18.63 4.16 -7.56
C GLU A 111 17.69 5.38 -7.60
N ASP A 112 17.69 6.13 -8.69
CA ASP A 112 16.77 7.27 -8.90
C ASP A 112 15.29 6.86 -8.82
N ASP A 113 14.94 5.67 -9.31
CA ASP A 113 13.55 5.19 -9.26
C ASP A 113 13.15 4.84 -7.83
N VAL A 114 14.07 4.22 -7.07
CA VAL A 114 13.92 3.91 -5.64
C VAL A 114 13.76 5.20 -4.85
N ALA A 115 14.67 6.16 -5.03
CA ALA A 115 14.64 7.46 -4.37
C ALA A 115 13.35 8.24 -4.68
N TRP A 116 12.88 8.19 -5.94
CA TRP A 116 11.60 8.76 -6.32
C TRP A 116 10.44 8.09 -5.58
N PHE A 117 10.40 6.76 -5.53
CA PHE A 117 9.31 6.04 -4.89
C PHE A 117 9.29 6.32 -3.39
N GLU A 118 10.42 6.30 -2.70
CA GLU A 118 10.46 6.64 -1.28
C GLU A 118 9.95 8.05 -1.01
N LYS A 119 10.32 9.02 -1.86
CA LYS A 119 9.83 10.39 -1.75
C LYS A 119 8.32 10.48 -2.00
N ALA A 120 7.83 9.77 -3.01
CA ALA A 120 6.40 9.70 -3.32
C ALA A 120 5.61 9.04 -2.19
N PHE A 121 6.16 7.96 -1.62
CA PHE A 121 5.63 7.26 -0.47
C PHE A 121 5.52 8.21 0.73
N ARG A 122 6.63 8.85 1.13
CA ARG A 122 6.68 9.74 2.30
C ARG A 122 5.65 10.86 2.19
N ARG A 123 5.62 11.55 1.04
CA ARG A 123 4.64 12.62 0.79
C ARG A 123 3.20 12.14 0.93
N MET A 124 2.88 11.00 0.32
CA MET A 124 1.51 10.45 0.38
C MET A 124 1.15 9.99 1.79
N ALA A 125 2.09 9.40 2.53
CA ALA A 125 1.86 9.02 3.93
C ALA A 125 1.61 10.25 4.82
N GLU A 126 2.35 11.35 4.64
CA GLU A 126 2.11 12.60 5.36
C GLU A 126 0.74 13.20 5.04
N GLU A 127 0.32 13.17 3.77
CA GLU A 127 -0.98 13.69 3.31
C GLU A 127 -2.17 12.88 3.86
N GLU A 128 -2.08 11.54 3.88
CA GLU A 128 -3.21 10.66 4.24
C GLU A 128 -3.23 10.28 5.73
N LEU A 129 -2.06 10.12 6.35
CA LEU A 129 -1.91 9.63 7.73
C LEU A 129 -1.58 10.76 8.72
N GLY A 130 -1.11 11.90 8.22
CA GLY A 130 -0.67 13.02 9.03
C GLY A 130 0.81 12.93 9.47
N PRO A 131 1.39 14.05 9.93
CA PRO A 131 2.83 14.18 10.14
C PRO A 131 3.39 13.26 11.24
N ASN A 132 2.58 12.93 12.26
CA ASN A 132 3.00 12.08 13.38
C ASN A 132 3.28 10.63 12.94
N LEU A 133 2.47 10.10 12.01
CA LEU A 133 2.64 8.74 11.48
C LEU A 133 3.71 8.71 10.38
N GLY A 134 3.88 9.81 9.63
CA GLY A 134 4.97 9.98 8.67
C GLY A 134 6.36 9.94 9.31
N ALA A 135 6.49 10.40 10.56
CA ALA A 135 7.74 10.34 11.32
C ALA A 135 8.22 8.90 11.61
N TYR A 136 7.32 7.92 11.68
CA TYR A 136 7.68 6.51 11.87
C TYR A 136 8.33 5.86 10.64
N MET A 137 8.44 6.61 9.55
CA MET A 137 8.90 6.13 8.26
C MET A 137 10.32 6.58 7.92
N GLN A 138 10.99 7.30 8.85
CA GLN A 138 12.42 7.63 8.81
C GLN A 138 13.28 6.38 8.95
#